data_AF-A0A2M8Q6Y8-F1
#
_entry.id   AF-A0A2M8Q6Y8-F1
#
_cell.length_a   1.000
_cell.length_b   1.000
_cell.length_c   1.000
_cell.angle_alpha   90.00
_cell.angle_beta   90.00
_cell.angle_gamma   90.00
#
_symmetry.space_group_name_H-M   'P 1'
#
loop_
_entity.id
_entity.type
_entity.pdbx_description
1 polymer ?
#
loop_
_entity_poly.entity_id
_entity_poly.type
_entity_poly.pdbx_seq_one_letter_code
_entity_poly.pdbx_strand_id
1 'polypeptide(L)'
;HRGRARVFNSEAEALQAVYNNQIVAGDVVVIRYEGPVGGPGMQEMLAVTAAIAGADLGGSVALITDGRFSGATRGLMIGHVAPEAALGGPIGLLREGDMINIDIPSRRVDVELSEDELAERHAVWQAPEPRYRQGVFA
;
A
#
# COMPACT_ATOMS: atom_id res chain seq x y z
N HIS A 1 6.44 13.48 -5.44
CA HIS A 1 6.78 13.07 -4.07
C HIS A 1 7.68 11.85 -4.18
N ARG A 2 8.80 11.80 -3.44
CA ARG A 2 9.73 10.67 -3.48
C ARG A 2 10.07 10.26 -2.06
N GLY A 3 9.87 9.00 -1.72
CA GLY A 3 9.94 8.56 -0.33
C GLY A 3 10.17 7.06 -0.14
N ARG A 4 10.62 6.70 1.06
CA ARG A 4 10.87 5.32 1.46
C ARG A 4 9.54 4.59 1.66
N ALA A 5 9.43 3.40 1.07
CA ALA A 5 8.30 2.52 1.28
C ALA A 5 8.26 2.03 2.74
N ARG A 6 7.13 2.27 3.41
CA ARG A 6 6.75 1.63 4.67
C ARG A 6 5.69 0.58 4.32
N VAL A 7 6.03 -0.70 4.35
CA VAL A 7 5.20 -1.75 3.73
C VAL A 7 4.42 -2.55 4.78
N PHE A 8 3.10 -2.60 4.60
CA PHE A 8 2.16 -3.27 5.50
C PHE A 8 1.22 -4.20 4.70
N ASN A 9 0.88 -5.36 5.27
CA ASN A 9 0.04 -6.36 4.64
C ASN A 9 -1.44 -6.27 5.07
N SER A 10 -1.79 -5.27 5.88
CA SER A 10 -3.17 -4.94 6.23
C SER A 10 -3.31 -3.49 6.70
N GLU A 11 -4.54 -2.95 6.65
CA GLU A 11 -4.85 -1.64 7.27
C GLU A 11 -4.47 -1.62 8.76
N ALA A 12 -4.75 -2.72 9.47
CA ALA A 12 -4.50 -2.83 10.91
C ALA A 12 -3.00 -2.68 11.26
N GLU A 13 -2.11 -3.30 10.48
CA GLU A 13 -0.66 -3.15 10.66
C GLU A 13 -0.21 -1.71 10.42
N ALA A 14 -0.70 -1.08 9.34
CA ALA A 14 -0.37 0.31 9.02
C ALA A 14 -0.87 1.26 10.11
N LEU A 15 -2.09 1.06 10.62
CA LEU A 15 -2.67 1.85 11.70
C LEU A 15 -1.84 1.77 12.98
N GLN A 16 -1.39 0.57 13.36
CA GLN A 16 -0.51 0.38 14.51
C GLN A 16 0.83 1.10 14.33
N ALA A 17 1.41 1.07 13.13
CA ALA A 17 2.65 1.80 12.85
C ALA A 17 2.49 3.32 13.01
N VAL A 18 1.34 3.88 12.59
CA VAL A 18 1.03 5.29 12.83
C VAL A 18 0.93 5.59 14.33
N TYR A 19 0.18 4.79 15.09
CA TYR A 19 0.04 4.99 16.54
C TYR A 19 1.35 4.84 17.31
N ASN A 20 2.27 4.01 16.82
CA ASN A 20 3.59 3.82 17.40
C ASN A 20 4.63 4.84 16.91
N ASN A 21 4.23 5.89 16.18
CA ASN A 21 5.10 6.92 15.61
C ASN A 21 6.23 6.34 14.72
N GLN A 22 5.93 5.26 13.98
CA GLN A 22 6.88 4.60 13.08
C GLN A 22 6.82 5.13 11.65
N ILE A 23 5.87 6.03 11.36
CA ILE A 23 5.73 6.72 10.09
C ILE A 23 6.20 8.16 10.29
N VAL A 24 7.05 8.64 9.39
CA VAL A 24 7.61 9.99 9.45
C VAL A 24 7.38 10.76 8.15
N ALA A 25 7.55 12.07 8.20
CA ALA A 25 7.44 12.93 7.03
C ALA A 25 8.36 12.45 5.90
N GLY A 26 7.81 12.36 4.68
CA GLY A 26 8.49 11.87 3.49
C GLY A 26 8.35 10.36 3.23
N ASP A 27 7.70 9.61 4.12
CA ASP A 27 7.42 8.19 3.88
C ASP A 27 6.32 7.99 2.82
N VAL A 28 6.38 6.84 2.15
CA VAL A 28 5.31 6.31 1.31
C VAL A 28 4.77 5.06 1.99
N VAL A 29 3.59 5.17 2.60
CA VAL A 29 2.91 4.06 3.27
C VAL A 29 2.23 3.18 2.23
N VAL A 30 2.66 1.93 2.12
CA VAL A 30 2.12 0.93 1.22
C VAL A 30 1.28 -0.05 2.02
N ILE A 31 -0.01 -0.14 1.74
CA ILE A 31 -0.94 -1.08 2.37
C ILE A 31 -1.43 -2.02 1.29
N ARG A 32 -0.98 -3.28 1.33
CA ARG A 32 -1.23 -4.27 0.29
C ARG A 32 -2.01 -5.47 0.82
N TYR A 33 -2.50 -6.30 -0.11
CA TYR A 33 -3.43 -7.40 0.20
C TYR A 33 -4.77 -6.90 0.74
N GLU A 34 -5.18 -5.71 0.31
CA GLU A 34 -6.50 -5.13 0.59
C GLU A 34 -7.34 -4.98 -0.69
N GLY A 35 -6.87 -5.57 -1.80
CA GLY A 35 -7.57 -5.63 -3.09
C GLY A 35 -8.77 -6.59 -3.11
N PRO A 36 -9.40 -6.77 -4.27
CA PRO A 36 -10.58 -7.63 -4.44
C PRO A 36 -10.38 -9.07 -3.93
N VAL A 37 -9.22 -9.69 -4.21
CA VAL A 37 -8.89 -11.06 -3.79
C VAL A 37 -8.18 -11.07 -2.43
N GLY A 38 -7.22 -10.17 -2.22
CA GLY A 38 -6.40 -10.16 -1.00
C GLY A 38 -7.16 -9.76 0.27
N GLY A 39 -8.08 -8.79 0.15
CA GLY A 39 -8.86 -8.25 1.26
C GLY A 39 -9.69 -9.33 1.97
N PRO A 40 -10.49 -10.12 1.24
CA PRO A 40 -11.17 -9.85 -0.05
C PRO A 40 -12.27 -8.77 0.04
N GLY A 41 -12.81 -8.37 -1.11
CA GLY A 41 -13.90 -7.38 -1.21
C GLY A 41 -13.45 -5.93 -1.33
N MET A 42 -12.14 -5.71 -1.45
CA MET A 42 -11.54 -4.39 -1.70
C MET A 42 -12.02 -3.33 -0.70
N GLN A 43 -11.72 -3.53 0.59
CA GLN A 43 -12.28 -2.68 1.66
C GLN A 43 -11.90 -1.20 1.50
N GLU A 44 -12.76 -0.33 2.03
CA GLU A 44 -12.52 1.12 2.06
C GLU A 44 -11.92 1.52 3.40
N MET A 45 -10.65 1.93 3.37
CA MET A 45 -9.86 2.26 4.54
C MET A 45 -10.05 3.73 4.92
N LEU A 46 -10.63 3.96 6.10
CA LEU A 46 -10.80 5.29 6.71
C LEU A 46 -9.94 5.44 7.97
N ALA A 47 -9.67 4.35 8.70
CA ALA A 47 -9.01 4.43 9.99
C ALA A 47 -7.56 4.91 9.84
N VAL A 48 -6.84 4.35 8.88
CA VAL A 48 -5.45 4.74 8.62
C VAL A 48 -5.33 6.18 8.08
N THR A 49 -6.27 6.62 7.24
CA THR A 49 -6.24 7.98 6.70
C THR A 49 -6.55 9.01 7.78
N ALA A 50 -7.51 8.72 8.67
CA ALA A 50 -7.82 9.55 9.83
C ALA A 50 -6.64 9.61 10.82
N ALA A 51 -5.94 8.50 11.05
CA ALA A 51 -4.77 8.46 11.93
C ALA A 51 -3.60 9.29 11.38
N ILE A 52 -3.29 9.19 10.09
CA ILE A 52 -2.25 10.01 9.43
C ILE A 52 -2.59 11.50 9.51
N ALA A 53 -3.86 11.86 9.30
CA ALA A 53 -4.30 13.25 9.45
C ALA A 53 -4.18 13.73 10.90
N GLY A 54 -4.57 12.90 11.89
CA GLY A 54 -4.44 13.20 13.31
C GLY A 54 -2.99 13.32 13.80
N ALA A 55 -2.06 12.64 13.15
CA ALA A 55 -0.62 12.73 13.39
C ALA A 55 0.06 13.93 12.68
N ASP A 56 -0.71 14.80 12.00
CA ASP A 56 -0.23 15.94 11.21
C ASP A 56 0.72 15.53 10.05
N LEU A 57 0.54 14.31 9.53
CA LEU A 57 1.37 13.76 8.44
C LEU A 57 0.68 13.83 7.07
N GLY A 58 -0.58 14.26 6.99
CA GLY A 58 -1.37 14.24 5.76
C GLY A 58 -0.80 15.07 4.59
N GLY A 59 0.02 16.08 4.89
CA GLY A 59 0.70 16.89 3.85
C GLY A 59 2.10 16.39 3.48
N SER A 60 2.68 15.47 4.24
CA SER A 60 4.08 15.08 4.16
C SER A 60 4.31 13.61 3.87
N VAL A 61 3.29 12.77 3.98
CA VAL A 61 3.30 11.32 3.70
C VAL A 61 2.37 11.02 2.53
N ALA A 62 2.74 10.04 1.70
CA ALA A 62 1.85 9.48 0.69
C ALA A 62 1.32 8.11 1.12
N LEU A 63 0.10 7.76 0.72
CA LEU A 63 -0.48 6.43 0.93
C LEU A 63 -0.78 5.75 -0.41
N ILE A 64 -0.46 4.46 -0.49
CA ILE A 64 -0.66 3.62 -1.67
C ILE A 64 -1.32 2.32 -1.24
N THR A 65 -2.33 1.86 -1.99
CA THR A 65 -2.97 0.56 -1.74
C THR A 65 -3.55 -0.08 -3.00
N ASP A 66 -3.61 -1.41 -3.01
CA ASP A 66 -4.42 -2.19 -3.94
C ASP A 66 -5.91 -2.23 -3.57
N GLY A 67 -6.28 -1.75 -2.36
CA GLY A 67 -7.64 -1.54 -1.90
C GLY A 67 -8.19 -0.14 -2.21
N ARG A 68 -8.98 0.42 -1.29
CA ARG A 68 -9.61 1.75 -1.41
C ARG A 68 -9.33 2.62 -0.19
N PHE A 69 -9.27 3.93 -0.39
CA PHE A 69 -9.28 4.92 0.69
C PHE A 69 -10.60 5.69 0.68
N SER A 70 -11.09 6.07 1.86
CA SER A 70 -12.31 6.85 1.96
C SER A 70 -12.09 8.33 1.60
N GLY A 71 -13.09 8.96 0.99
CA GLY A 71 -13.01 10.31 0.41
C GLY A 71 -12.92 11.47 1.41
N ALA A 72 -12.92 11.22 2.73
CA ALA A 72 -12.82 12.24 3.77
C ALA A 72 -11.40 12.85 3.92
N THR A 73 -10.56 12.68 2.91
CA THR A 73 -9.11 12.60 3.12
C THR A 73 -8.34 13.75 2.49
N ARG A 74 -7.29 14.21 3.18
CA ARG A 74 -6.35 15.25 2.71
C ARG A 74 -4.97 14.63 2.53
N GLY A 75 -4.33 14.87 1.39
CA GLY A 75 -2.99 14.37 1.09
C GLY A 75 -2.89 13.60 -0.22
N LEU A 76 -1.71 13.00 -0.48
CA LEU A 76 -1.44 12.22 -1.68
C LEU A 76 -1.78 10.74 -1.42
N MET A 77 -2.91 10.29 -1.95
CA MET A 77 -3.40 8.92 -1.72
C MET A 77 -3.81 8.24 -3.01
N ILE A 78 -3.35 7.01 -3.18
CA ILE A 78 -3.48 6.24 -4.41
C ILE A 78 -4.08 4.90 -4.04
N GLY A 79 -5.36 4.70 -4.40
CA GLY A 79 -6.02 3.41 -4.30
C GLY A 79 -6.05 2.68 -5.64
N HIS A 80 -6.67 1.50 -5.66
CA HIS A 80 -6.89 0.70 -6.86
C HIS A 80 -5.61 0.34 -7.63
N VAL A 81 -4.47 0.20 -6.94
CA VAL A 81 -3.24 -0.26 -7.59
C VAL A 81 -3.47 -1.67 -8.14
N ALA A 82 -3.21 -1.84 -9.43
CA ALA A 82 -3.43 -3.08 -10.15
C ALA A 82 -2.19 -3.46 -10.99
N PRO A 83 -1.87 -4.76 -11.14
CA PRO A 83 -2.51 -5.90 -10.47
C PRO A 83 -2.35 -5.86 -8.94
N GLU A 84 -3.31 -6.41 -8.19
CA GLU A 84 -3.25 -6.42 -6.72
C GLU A 84 -2.14 -7.35 -6.20
N ALA A 85 -1.72 -7.16 -4.94
CA ALA A 85 -0.61 -7.93 -4.37
C ALA A 85 -0.92 -9.43 -4.28
N ALA A 86 -2.17 -9.82 -4.02
CA ALA A 86 -2.57 -11.23 -3.92
C ALA A 86 -2.43 -11.99 -5.25
N LEU A 87 -2.34 -11.28 -6.38
CA LEU A 87 -2.16 -11.83 -7.71
C LEU A 87 -0.74 -11.63 -8.26
N GLY A 88 0.22 -11.29 -7.40
CA GLY A 88 1.63 -11.12 -7.79
C GLY A 88 1.92 -9.79 -8.50
N GLY A 89 1.03 -8.80 -8.39
CA GLY A 89 1.27 -7.48 -8.94
C GLY A 89 2.50 -6.80 -8.30
N PRO A 90 3.12 -5.79 -8.96
CA PRO A 90 4.33 -5.14 -8.46
C PRO A 90 4.26 -4.63 -7.01
N ILE A 91 3.08 -4.18 -6.56
CA ILE A 91 2.86 -3.76 -5.16
C ILE A 91 3.10 -4.90 -4.15
N GLY A 92 2.85 -6.16 -4.54
CA GLY A 92 3.16 -7.37 -3.77
C GLY A 92 4.66 -7.68 -3.65
N LEU A 93 5.49 -7.07 -4.49
CA LEU A 93 6.95 -7.29 -4.54
C LEU A 93 7.75 -6.25 -3.76
N LEU A 94 7.10 -5.15 -3.35
CA LEU A 94 7.72 -4.09 -2.57
C LEU A 94 8.22 -4.61 -1.23
N ARG A 95 9.36 -4.07 -0.80
CA ARG A 95 10.01 -4.33 0.49
C ARG A 95 10.22 -3.02 1.23
N GLU A 96 10.33 -3.13 2.54
CA GLU A 96 10.61 -2.01 3.42
C GLU A 96 11.84 -1.23 2.95
N GLY A 97 11.72 0.09 2.81
CA GLY A 97 12.79 0.99 2.40
C GLY A 97 12.97 1.16 0.89
N ASP A 98 12.28 0.40 0.03
CA ASP A 98 12.28 0.64 -1.42
C ASP A 98 11.89 2.08 -1.74
N MET A 99 12.46 2.64 -2.79
CA MET A 99 12.18 4.03 -3.15
C MET A 99 11.03 4.15 -4.12
N ILE A 100 10.01 4.91 -3.74
CA ILE A 100 8.84 5.15 -4.58
C ILE A 100 8.84 6.61 -5.01
N ASN A 101 8.70 6.82 -6.31
CA ASN A 101 8.53 8.13 -6.91
C ASN A 101 7.10 8.28 -7.45
N ILE A 102 6.37 9.25 -6.93
CA ILE A 102 5.03 9.63 -7.37
C ILE A 102 5.13 10.96 -8.11
N ASP A 103 4.91 10.90 -9.42
CA ASP A 103 4.95 12.05 -10.31
C ASP A 103 3.54 12.32 -10.85
N ILE A 104 2.88 13.31 -10.25
CA ILE A 104 1.51 13.70 -10.61
C ILE A 104 1.44 14.28 -12.03
N PRO A 105 2.32 15.22 -12.45
CA PRO A 105 2.29 15.76 -13.81
C PRO A 105 2.37 14.69 -14.91
N SER A 106 3.22 13.68 -14.73
CA SER A 106 3.36 12.56 -15.68
C SER A 106 2.35 11.44 -15.46
N ARG A 107 1.59 11.48 -14.34
CA ARG A 107 0.64 10.45 -13.90
C ARG A 107 1.31 9.09 -13.70
N ARG A 108 2.47 9.10 -13.05
CA ARG A 108 3.27 7.90 -12.79
C ARG A 108 3.46 7.64 -11.31
N VAL A 109 3.51 6.35 -10.98
CA VAL A 109 3.98 5.83 -9.71
C VAL A 109 5.01 4.78 -10.06
N ASP A 110 6.27 5.06 -9.76
CA ASP A 110 7.40 4.20 -10.09
C ASP A 110 8.07 3.74 -8.79
N VAL A 111 8.54 2.50 -8.76
CA VAL A 111 9.51 2.06 -7.77
C VAL A 111 10.90 2.07 -8.41
N GLU A 112 11.90 2.59 -7.72
CA GLU A 112 13.29 2.67 -8.23
C GLU A 112 14.01 1.32 -8.08
N LEU A 113 13.41 0.29 -8.65
CA LEU A 113 13.98 -1.04 -8.79
C LEU A 113 14.16 -1.33 -10.28
N SER A 114 15.19 -2.11 -10.60
CA SER A 114 15.36 -2.61 -11.97
C SER A 114 14.30 -3.66 -12.29
N GLU A 115 14.04 -3.87 -13.59
CA GLU A 115 13.16 -4.95 -14.04
C GLU A 115 13.68 -6.32 -13.60
N ASP A 116 15.00 -6.52 -13.63
CA ASP A 116 15.66 -7.75 -13.17
C ASP A 116 15.39 -8.01 -11.68
N GLU A 117 15.52 -6.98 -10.84
CA GLU A 117 15.25 -7.13 -9.40
C GLU A 117 13.78 -7.41 -9.13
N LEU A 118 12.85 -6.77 -9.85
CA LEU A 118 11.43 -7.08 -9.75
C LEU A 118 11.14 -8.52 -10.20
N ALA A 119 11.80 -8.99 -11.28
CA ALA A 119 11.67 -10.36 -11.77
C ALA A 119 12.20 -11.39 -10.75
N GLU A 120 13.36 -11.13 -10.14
CA GLU A 120 13.94 -11.98 -9.09
C GLU A 120 13.02 -12.06 -7.86
N ARG A 121 12.46 -10.91 -7.43
CA ARG A 121 11.50 -10.87 -6.33
C ARG A 121 10.21 -11.62 -6.67
N HIS A 122 9.73 -11.48 -7.90
CA HIS A 122 8.55 -12.19 -8.38
C HIS A 122 8.77 -13.70 -8.48
N ALA A 123 9.97 -14.15 -8.87
CA ALA A 123 10.29 -15.58 -9.01
C ALA A 123 10.19 -16.36 -7.68
N VAL A 124 10.39 -15.68 -6.55
CA VAL A 124 10.25 -16.26 -5.20
C VAL A 124 8.95 -15.86 -4.51
N TRP A 125 8.09 -15.06 -5.16
CA TRP A 125 6.81 -14.67 -4.61
C TRP A 125 5.85 -15.86 -4.58
N GLN A 126 5.07 -15.95 -3.50
CA GLN A 126 4.03 -16.96 -3.33
C GLN A 126 2.73 -16.25 -2.99
N ALA A 127 1.65 -16.68 -3.65
CA ALA A 127 0.32 -16.20 -3.33
C ALA A 127 0.00 -16.51 -1.86
N PRO A 128 -0.53 -15.55 -1.09
CA PRO A 128 -0.96 -15.81 0.26
C PRO A 128 -2.16 -16.77 0.26
N GLU A 129 -2.31 -17.54 1.34
CA GLU A 129 -3.50 -18.36 1.55
C GLU A 129 -4.75 -17.47 1.62
N PRO A 130 -5.89 -17.90 1.03
CA PRO A 130 -7.14 -17.15 1.14
C PRO A 130 -7.54 -16.95 2.61
N ARG A 131 -7.87 -15.70 2.98
CA ARG A 131 -8.34 -15.36 4.34
C ARG A 131 -9.63 -16.09 4.71
N TYR A 132 -10.49 -16.36 3.72
CA TYR A 132 -11.73 -17.12 3.86
C TYR A 132 -11.69 -18.31 2.91
N ARG A 133 -11.91 -19.53 3.43
CA ARG A 133 -11.90 -20.77 2.63
C ARG A 133 -13.29 -21.23 2.19
N GLN A 134 -14.34 -20.64 2.79
CA GLN A 134 -15.75 -20.95 2.49
C GLN A 134 -16.61 -19.69 2.70
N GLY A 135 -17.81 -19.68 2.14
CA GLY A 135 -18.77 -18.58 2.27
C GLY A 135 -18.66 -17.55 1.13
N VAL A 136 -19.38 -16.43 1.26
CA VAL A 136 -19.52 -15.43 0.19
C VAL A 136 -18.21 -14.72 -0.22
N PHE A 137 -17.20 -14.77 0.65
CA PHE A 137 -15.88 -14.15 0.44
C PHE A 137 -14.77 -15.15 0.10
N ALA A 138 -15.10 -16.44 -0.06
CA ALA A 138 -14.13 -17.48 -0.42
C ALA A 138 -13.93 -17.64 -1.93
#